data_AF-A0A2P4YH16-F1
#
_entry.id   AF-A0A2P4YH16-F1
#
_cell.length_a   1.000
_cell.length_b   1.000
_cell.length_c   1.000
_cell.angle_alpha   90.00
_cell.angle_beta   90.00
_cell.angle_gamma   90.00
#
_symmetry.space_group_name_H-M   'P 1'
#
loop_
_entity.id
_entity.type
_entity.pdbx_description
1 polymer ?
#
loop_
_entity_poly.entity_id
_entity_poly.type
_entity_poly.pdbx_seq_one_letter_code
_entity_poly.pdbx_strand_id
1 'polypeptide(L)'
;MSSAASLAQTLQNKPAPPGHKIIREGNGVMIFPEQNQVFYNPVQVLNRDLSIAMISEFARSRAREQLTKEARKEANAAGEGTTFVPKDYTDEEIEKHLVDTAEDKGIRIFEALSASGLRSIRYFQQIPGVKSILVNDMDPAAVETIKRNVAFNELPLDRVIPNEADATDVMYNHRKPVDQFDVIDLDPYGSASIFLDSAVQSVTNGGLLCVTCTDMPVLSGKQPEVCFSRYGALPNKSHYLHEMALRMVLQSIESSANRYSRHIVPIASCSIDFY
;
A
#
# COMPACT_ATOMS: atom_id res chain seq x y z
N MET A 1 -27.68 5.51 -2.05
CA MET A 1 -26.51 4.76 -1.57
C MET A 1 -25.63 4.49 -2.78
N SER A 2 -24.33 4.76 -2.72
CA SER A 2 -23.43 4.49 -3.85
C SER A 2 -23.46 3.00 -4.21
N SER A 3 -23.25 2.67 -5.48
CA SER A 3 -23.22 1.29 -5.99
C SER A 3 -22.27 0.40 -5.19
N ALA A 4 -21.12 0.94 -4.76
CA ALA A 4 -20.12 0.24 -3.95
C ALA A 4 -20.63 -0.21 -2.56
N ALA A 5 -21.41 0.63 -1.86
CA ALA A 5 -21.96 0.26 -0.54
C ALA A 5 -23.00 -0.88 -0.66
N SER A 6 -23.78 -0.88 -1.75
CA SER A 6 -24.75 -1.96 -2.03
C SER A 6 -24.08 -3.28 -2.43
N LEU A 7 -22.97 -3.21 -3.18
CA LEU A 7 -22.17 -4.37 -3.53
C LEU A 7 -21.50 -4.97 -2.29
N ALA A 8 -20.86 -4.15 -1.45
CA ALA A 8 -20.26 -4.59 -0.21
C ALA A 8 -21.29 -5.34 0.65
N GLN A 9 -22.48 -4.78 0.86
CA GLN A 9 -23.54 -5.43 1.64
C GLN A 9 -24.01 -6.76 1.03
N THR A 10 -24.06 -6.86 -0.30
CA THR A 10 -24.40 -8.11 -1.01
C THR A 10 -23.31 -9.18 -0.81
N LEU A 11 -22.04 -8.79 -0.98
CA LEU A 11 -20.87 -9.67 -0.74
C LEU A 11 -20.81 -10.12 0.72
N GLN A 12 -21.21 -9.25 1.66
CA GLN A 12 -21.30 -9.57 3.08
C GLN A 12 -22.31 -10.68 3.42
N ASN A 13 -23.27 -10.95 2.52
CA ASN A 13 -24.29 -12.00 2.72
C ASN A 13 -24.06 -13.25 1.86
N LYS A 14 -23.09 -13.25 0.93
CA LYS A 14 -22.80 -14.42 0.10
C LYS A 14 -22.32 -15.61 0.96
N PRO A 15 -22.86 -16.83 0.77
CA PRO A 15 -22.44 -18.01 1.52
C PRO A 15 -21.05 -18.50 1.06
N ALA A 16 -20.38 -19.25 1.94
CA ALA A 16 -19.09 -19.86 1.61
C ALA A 16 -19.26 -20.99 0.57
N PRO A 17 -18.38 -21.09 -0.44
CA PRO A 17 -18.31 -22.26 -1.29
C PRO A 17 -18.03 -23.53 -0.46
N PRO A 18 -18.47 -24.72 -0.91
CA PRO A 18 -18.15 -25.97 -0.23
C PRO A 18 -16.64 -26.14 0.03
N GLY A 19 -16.28 -26.60 1.24
CA GLY A 19 -14.88 -26.80 1.66
C GLY A 19 -14.10 -25.52 1.97
N HIS A 20 -14.79 -24.37 2.07
CA HIS A 20 -14.17 -23.08 2.38
C HIS A 20 -14.88 -22.38 3.52
N LYS A 21 -14.15 -21.52 4.21
CA LYS A 21 -14.65 -20.52 5.15
C LYS A 21 -14.63 -19.16 4.46
N ILE A 22 -15.46 -18.23 4.93
CA ILE A 22 -15.38 -16.83 4.51
C ILE A 22 -14.80 -16.01 5.67
N ILE A 23 -13.85 -15.15 5.35
CA ILE A 23 -13.36 -14.11 6.25
C ILE A 23 -13.86 -12.76 5.72
N ARG A 24 -14.37 -11.92 6.62
CA ARG A 24 -14.97 -10.63 6.33
C ARG A 24 -14.20 -9.56 7.07
N GLU A 25 -13.68 -8.58 6.35
CA GLU A 25 -12.89 -7.50 6.95
C GLU A 25 -13.14 -6.20 6.20
N GLY A 26 -13.75 -5.23 6.89
CA GLY A 26 -14.28 -4.03 6.24
C GLY A 26 -15.25 -4.41 5.12
N ASN A 27 -15.03 -3.86 3.92
CA ASN A 27 -15.80 -4.22 2.73
C ASN A 27 -15.32 -5.50 2.05
N GLY A 28 -14.09 -5.94 2.35
CA GLY A 28 -13.45 -7.08 1.71
C GLY A 28 -14.00 -8.41 2.20
N VAL A 29 -14.14 -9.35 1.26
CA VAL A 29 -14.55 -10.72 1.57
C VAL A 29 -13.54 -11.70 0.98
N MET A 30 -12.98 -12.56 1.81
CA MET A 30 -11.97 -13.53 1.40
C MET A 30 -12.52 -14.94 1.54
N ILE A 31 -12.40 -15.74 0.47
CA ILE A 31 -12.59 -17.19 0.54
C ILE A 31 -11.30 -17.78 1.12
N PHE A 32 -11.44 -18.50 2.22
CA PHE A 32 -10.35 -19.12 2.96
C PHE A 32 -10.48 -20.64 2.93
N PRO A 33 -9.54 -21.37 2.29
CA PRO A 33 -9.61 -22.83 2.25
C PRO A 33 -9.41 -23.42 3.64
N GLU A 34 -10.23 -24.41 4.02
CA GLU A 34 -10.15 -25.04 5.36
C GLU A 34 -8.81 -25.72 5.64
N GLN A 35 -8.05 -26.03 4.60
CA GLN A 35 -6.75 -26.68 4.64
C GLN A 35 -5.59 -25.70 4.92
N ASN A 36 -5.86 -24.42 5.26
CA ASN A 36 -4.87 -23.40 5.63
C ASN A 36 -3.71 -23.21 4.64
N GLN A 37 -3.99 -23.29 3.33
CA GLN A 37 -2.95 -23.16 2.31
C GLN A 37 -2.43 -21.72 2.15
N VAL A 38 -3.16 -20.71 2.66
CA VAL A 38 -2.82 -19.30 2.53
C VAL A 38 -2.93 -18.60 3.87
N PHE A 39 -2.06 -17.61 4.12
CA PHE A 39 -2.01 -16.91 5.38
C PHE A 39 -3.12 -15.87 5.56
N TYR A 40 -3.61 -15.78 6.79
CA TYR A 40 -4.41 -14.67 7.29
C TYR A 40 -4.13 -14.49 8.79
N ASN A 41 -3.96 -13.23 9.22
CA ASN A 41 -3.81 -12.88 10.63
C ASN A 41 -4.80 -11.78 11.04
N PRO A 42 -5.72 -12.06 11.98
CA PRO A 42 -6.68 -11.07 12.47
C PRO A 42 -6.03 -9.93 13.26
N VAL A 43 -4.82 -10.10 13.80
CA VAL A 43 -4.12 -9.00 14.51
C VAL A 43 -3.69 -7.89 13.53
N GLN A 44 -3.58 -8.22 12.24
CA GLN A 44 -3.21 -7.27 11.18
C GLN A 44 -4.40 -6.46 10.62
N VAL A 45 -5.61 -6.60 11.19
CA VAL A 45 -6.79 -5.80 10.77
C VAL A 45 -6.50 -4.30 10.95
N LEU A 46 -5.95 -3.91 12.11
CA LEU A 46 -5.63 -2.52 12.40
C LEU A 46 -4.53 -1.97 11.48
N ASN A 47 -3.53 -2.78 11.13
CA ASN A 47 -2.50 -2.40 10.14
C ASN A 47 -3.15 -2.11 8.77
N ARG A 48 -4.05 -2.98 8.28
CA ARG A 48 -4.75 -2.78 7.02
C ARG A 48 -5.67 -1.55 7.05
N ASP A 49 -6.38 -1.33 8.15
CA ASP A 49 -7.22 -0.12 8.35
C ASP A 49 -6.38 1.16 8.32
N LEU A 50 -5.23 1.15 8.99
CA LEU A 50 -4.30 2.27 9.01
C LEU A 50 -3.75 2.55 7.60
N SER A 51 -3.34 1.52 6.86
CA SER A 51 -2.87 1.70 5.48
C SER A 51 -3.97 2.28 4.59
N ILE A 52 -5.23 1.83 4.69
CA ILE A 52 -6.35 2.41 3.94
C ILE A 52 -6.52 3.88 4.26
N ALA A 53 -6.49 4.26 5.54
CA ALA A 53 -6.62 5.65 5.96
C ALA A 53 -5.47 6.52 5.38
N MET A 54 -4.23 6.06 5.51
CA MET A 54 -3.05 6.78 5.01
C MET A 54 -3.03 6.91 3.49
N ILE A 55 -3.35 5.83 2.77
CA ILE A 55 -3.37 5.85 1.31
C ILE A 55 -4.55 6.68 0.78
N SER A 56 -5.70 6.67 1.47
CA SER A 56 -6.84 7.54 1.12
C SER A 56 -6.48 9.02 1.24
N GLU A 57 -5.79 9.42 2.32
CA GLU A 57 -5.35 10.81 2.46
C GLU A 57 -4.25 11.16 1.44
N PHE A 58 -3.35 10.22 1.13
CA PHE A 58 -2.39 10.40 0.05
C PHE A 58 -3.07 10.61 -1.30
N ALA A 59 -4.10 9.82 -1.64
CA ALA A 59 -4.88 10.00 -2.86
C ALA A 59 -5.52 11.40 -2.92
N ARG A 60 -6.14 11.85 -1.83
CA ARG A 60 -6.71 13.21 -1.72
C ARG A 60 -5.65 14.29 -1.91
N SER A 61 -4.48 14.13 -1.30
CA SER A 61 -3.36 15.06 -1.48
C SER A 61 -2.91 15.14 -2.94
N ARG A 62 -2.78 13.98 -3.62
CA ARG A 62 -2.47 13.93 -5.07
C ARG A 62 -3.55 14.59 -5.92
N ALA A 63 -4.83 14.40 -5.61
CA ALA A 63 -5.91 15.08 -6.30
C ALA A 63 -5.85 16.60 -6.12
N ARG A 64 -5.55 17.10 -4.91
CA ARG A 64 -5.33 18.54 -4.66
C ARG A 64 -4.17 19.08 -5.51
N GLU A 65 -3.06 18.35 -5.61
CA GLU A 65 -1.91 18.73 -6.46
C GLU A 65 -2.30 18.80 -7.94
N GLN A 66 -3.04 17.80 -8.44
CA GLN A 66 -3.51 17.73 -9.82
C GLN A 66 -4.44 18.89 -10.17
N LEU A 67 -5.48 19.11 -9.37
CA LEU A 67 -6.44 20.19 -9.54
C LEU A 67 -5.75 21.57 -9.54
N THR A 68 -4.84 21.79 -8.58
CA THR A 68 -4.04 23.02 -8.50
C THR A 68 -3.19 23.23 -9.76
N LYS A 69 -2.57 22.16 -10.27
CA LYS A 69 -1.74 22.21 -11.50
C LYS A 69 -2.58 22.51 -12.74
N GLU A 70 -3.77 21.94 -12.83
CA GLU A 70 -4.73 22.17 -13.93
C GLU A 70 -5.22 23.62 -13.92
N ALA A 71 -5.68 24.12 -12.76
CA ALA A 71 -6.10 25.51 -12.60
C ALA A 71 -4.97 26.50 -12.92
N ARG A 72 -3.72 26.19 -12.55
CA ARG A 72 -2.54 27.00 -12.91
C ARG A 72 -2.28 26.99 -14.41
N LYS A 73 -2.44 25.85 -15.08
CA LYS A 73 -2.28 25.73 -16.53
C LYS A 73 -3.34 26.54 -17.27
N GLU A 74 -4.59 26.50 -16.81
CA GLU A 74 -5.69 27.30 -17.35
C GLU A 74 -5.47 28.80 -17.17
N ALA A 75 -5.05 29.23 -15.97
CA ALA A 75 -4.73 30.63 -15.71
C ALA A 75 -3.63 31.16 -16.63
N ASN A 76 -2.57 30.37 -16.85
CA ASN A 76 -1.48 30.73 -17.77
C ASN A 76 -1.93 30.80 -19.23
N ALA A 77 -2.94 30.01 -19.62
CA ALA A 77 -3.48 30.02 -20.99
C ALA A 77 -4.42 31.21 -21.25
N ALA A 78 -4.98 31.83 -20.20
CA ALA A 78 -5.94 32.93 -20.29
C ALA A 78 -5.33 34.31 -20.66
N GLY A 79 -4.01 34.43 -20.81
CA GLY A 79 -3.32 35.63 -21.30
C GLY A 79 -2.55 36.42 -20.22
N GLU A 80 -1.75 37.40 -20.65
CA GLU A 80 -0.94 38.24 -19.74
C GLU A 80 -1.84 39.10 -18.85
N GLY A 81 -1.76 38.90 -17.52
CA GLY A 81 -2.51 39.67 -16.51
C GLY A 81 -3.34 38.84 -15.53
N THR A 82 -3.48 37.53 -15.76
CA THR A 82 -4.15 36.61 -14.82
C THR A 82 -3.17 36.09 -13.77
N THR A 83 -3.29 36.58 -12.54
CA THR A 83 -2.55 36.03 -11.40
C THR A 83 -3.21 34.73 -10.94
N PHE A 84 -2.48 33.62 -10.99
CA PHE A 84 -2.93 32.36 -10.40
C PHE A 84 -3.06 32.51 -8.88
N VAL A 85 -4.26 32.28 -8.36
CA VAL A 85 -4.53 32.20 -6.92
C VAL A 85 -4.87 30.74 -6.61
N PRO A 86 -4.12 30.06 -5.72
CA PRO A 86 -4.47 28.72 -5.27
C PRO A 86 -5.88 28.71 -4.69
N LYS A 87 -6.72 27.81 -5.20
CA LYS A 87 -8.04 27.54 -4.64
C LYS A 87 -7.91 26.46 -3.56
N ASP A 88 -8.54 26.69 -2.42
CA ASP A 88 -8.81 25.62 -1.47
C ASP A 88 -10.01 24.81 -1.97
N TYR A 89 -9.76 23.57 -2.37
CA TYR A 89 -10.80 22.65 -2.84
C TYR A 89 -11.51 22.00 -1.67
N THR A 90 -12.84 21.89 -1.74
CA THR A 90 -13.59 21.17 -0.70
C THR A 90 -13.38 19.66 -0.82
N ASP A 91 -13.64 18.92 0.26
CA ASP A 91 -13.51 17.46 0.24
C ASP A 91 -14.44 16.82 -0.81
N GLU A 92 -15.63 17.38 -1.06
CA GLU A 92 -16.52 16.90 -2.11
C GLU A 92 -15.95 17.11 -3.52
N GLU A 93 -15.26 18.24 -3.77
CA GLU A 93 -14.61 18.50 -5.05
C GLU A 93 -13.44 17.54 -5.30
N ILE A 94 -12.66 17.26 -4.26
CA ILE A 94 -11.54 16.32 -4.30
C ILE A 94 -12.04 14.90 -4.54
N GLU A 95 -13.06 14.47 -3.79
CA GLU A 95 -13.63 13.13 -3.91
C GLU A 95 -14.24 12.90 -5.29
N LYS A 96 -14.96 13.91 -5.80
CA LYS A 96 -15.49 13.87 -7.16
C LYS A 96 -14.37 13.73 -8.19
N HIS A 97 -13.30 14.52 -8.07
CA HIS A 97 -12.14 14.43 -8.98
C HIS A 97 -11.47 13.06 -8.93
N LEU A 98 -11.30 12.47 -7.74
CA LEU A 98 -10.73 11.13 -7.57
C LEU A 98 -11.56 10.07 -8.28
N VAL A 99 -12.89 10.12 -8.14
CA VAL A 99 -13.79 9.17 -8.80
C VAL A 99 -13.79 9.38 -10.31
N ASP A 100 -13.93 10.62 -10.78
CA ASP A 100 -14.06 10.95 -12.21
C ASP A 100 -12.76 10.66 -12.99
N THR A 101 -11.60 10.68 -12.33
CA THR A 101 -10.29 10.52 -12.98
C THR A 101 -9.54 9.24 -12.62
N ALA A 102 -10.18 8.33 -11.86
CA ALA A 102 -9.54 7.12 -11.33
C ALA A 102 -8.83 6.29 -12.41
N GLU A 103 -9.45 6.09 -13.58
CA GLU A 103 -8.88 5.23 -14.63
C GLU A 103 -7.67 5.84 -15.34
N ASP A 104 -7.66 7.17 -15.51
CA ASP A 104 -6.61 7.85 -16.27
C ASP A 104 -5.48 8.37 -15.37
N LYS A 105 -5.85 9.06 -14.28
CA LYS A 105 -4.95 9.82 -13.39
C LYS A 105 -4.94 9.33 -11.95
N GLY A 106 -5.64 8.23 -11.67
CA GLY A 106 -5.65 7.61 -10.35
C GLY A 106 -4.28 7.02 -9.96
N ILE A 107 -4.15 6.69 -8.68
CA ILE A 107 -2.91 6.16 -8.11
C ILE A 107 -2.68 4.70 -8.50
N ARG A 108 -1.43 4.34 -8.76
CA ARG A 108 -0.99 2.95 -8.95
C ARG A 108 -0.39 2.41 -7.67
N ILE A 109 -0.91 1.29 -7.19
CA ILE A 109 -0.48 0.67 -5.94
C ILE A 109 0.21 -0.67 -6.26
N PHE A 110 1.27 -0.97 -5.53
CA PHE A 110 1.90 -2.30 -5.53
C PHE A 110 1.82 -2.91 -4.13
N GLU A 111 1.11 -4.04 -4.02
CA GLU A 111 1.16 -4.89 -2.83
C GLU A 111 2.18 -5.99 -3.08
N ALA A 112 3.33 -5.90 -2.42
CA ALA A 112 4.48 -6.74 -2.72
C ALA A 112 4.32 -8.20 -2.27
N LEU A 113 3.67 -8.43 -1.12
CA LEU A 113 3.50 -9.74 -0.49
C LEU A 113 2.03 -9.94 -0.10
N SER A 114 1.23 -10.41 -1.05
CA SER A 114 -0.24 -10.30 -0.95
C SER A 114 -0.92 -11.47 -0.26
N ALA A 115 -0.30 -12.64 -0.21
CA ALA A 115 -0.87 -13.91 0.24
C ALA A 115 -2.26 -14.18 -0.36
N SER A 116 -3.33 -13.76 0.31
CA SER A 116 -4.71 -13.92 -0.15
C SER A 116 -5.23 -12.79 -1.04
N GLY A 117 -4.52 -11.65 -1.08
CA GLY A 117 -4.94 -10.42 -1.76
C GLY A 117 -5.99 -9.59 -1.00
N LEU A 118 -6.31 -9.95 0.25
CA LEU A 118 -7.34 -9.26 1.03
C LEU A 118 -7.06 -7.75 1.17
N ARG A 119 -5.80 -7.36 1.40
CA ARG A 119 -5.40 -5.95 1.54
C ARG A 119 -5.67 -5.19 0.23
N SER A 120 -5.22 -5.69 -0.94
CA SER A 120 -5.55 -5.09 -2.24
C SER A 120 -7.04 -5.01 -2.55
N ILE A 121 -7.81 -6.05 -2.20
CA ILE A 121 -9.27 -6.05 -2.37
C ILE A 121 -9.88 -4.89 -1.57
N ARG A 122 -9.47 -4.75 -0.31
CA ARG A 122 -9.91 -3.66 0.55
C ARG A 122 -9.46 -2.30 0.04
N TYR A 123 -8.22 -2.18 -0.43
CA TYR A 123 -7.70 -0.96 -1.04
C TYR A 123 -8.57 -0.52 -2.22
N PHE A 124 -8.86 -1.42 -3.16
CA PHE A 124 -9.67 -1.09 -4.32
C PHE A 124 -11.12 -0.72 -3.96
N GLN A 125 -11.69 -1.35 -2.93
CA GLN A 125 -13.07 -1.10 -2.50
C GLN A 125 -13.24 0.14 -1.61
N GLN A 126 -12.20 0.57 -0.91
CA GLN A 126 -12.30 1.56 0.17
C GLN A 126 -11.50 2.83 -0.09
N ILE A 127 -10.54 2.81 -1.03
CA ILE A 127 -9.72 3.96 -1.39
C ILE A 127 -10.25 4.55 -2.71
N PRO A 128 -10.70 5.81 -2.73
CA PRO A 128 -11.10 6.46 -3.97
C PRO A 128 -9.91 6.80 -4.86
N GLY A 129 -10.14 6.84 -6.18
CA GLY A 129 -9.12 7.23 -7.14
C GLY A 129 -7.97 6.23 -7.35
N VAL A 130 -8.16 4.96 -6.99
CA VAL A 130 -7.21 3.89 -7.34
C VAL A 130 -7.33 3.58 -8.84
N LYS A 131 -6.24 3.74 -9.60
CA LYS A 131 -6.19 3.34 -11.01
C LYS A 131 -6.05 1.83 -11.14
N SER A 132 -5.00 1.29 -10.55
CA SER A 132 -4.68 -0.13 -10.57
C SER A 132 -3.89 -0.53 -9.34
N ILE A 133 -4.02 -1.79 -8.95
CA ILE A 133 -3.23 -2.44 -7.92
C ILE A 133 -2.59 -3.68 -8.52
N LEU A 134 -1.26 -3.76 -8.47
CA LEU A 134 -0.52 -4.98 -8.78
C LEU A 134 -0.41 -5.80 -7.49
N VAL A 135 -1.09 -6.95 -7.47
CA VAL A 135 -1.27 -7.82 -6.31
C VAL A 135 -0.32 -9.00 -6.44
N ASN A 136 0.86 -8.88 -5.85
CA ASN A 136 1.95 -9.82 -6.07
C ASN A 136 2.09 -10.84 -4.94
N ASP A 137 2.35 -12.09 -5.33
CA ASP A 137 2.94 -13.09 -4.45
C ASP A 137 3.90 -13.97 -5.25
N MET A 138 4.87 -14.60 -4.57
CA MET A 138 5.83 -15.50 -5.21
C MET A 138 5.31 -16.94 -5.22
N ASP A 139 4.36 -17.29 -4.35
CA ASP A 139 3.73 -18.62 -4.33
C ASP A 139 2.60 -18.71 -5.37
N PRO A 140 2.68 -19.62 -6.37
CA PRO A 140 1.60 -19.83 -7.34
C PRO A 140 0.24 -20.13 -6.68
N ALA A 141 0.22 -20.84 -5.54
CA ALA A 141 -1.02 -21.14 -4.83
C ALA A 141 -1.66 -19.89 -4.19
N ALA A 142 -0.84 -18.95 -3.73
CA ALA A 142 -1.30 -17.64 -3.26
C ALA A 142 -1.90 -16.84 -4.43
N VAL A 143 -1.26 -16.83 -5.60
CA VAL A 143 -1.75 -16.13 -6.80
C VAL A 143 -3.09 -16.68 -7.29
N GLU A 144 -3.29 -17.99 -7.27
CA GLU A 144 -4.60 -18.59 -7.56
C GLU A 144 -5.66 -18.20 -6.54
N THR A 145 -5.27 -18.03 -5.27
CA THR A 145 -6.16 -17.53 -4.22
C THR A 145 -6.51 -16.05 -4.43
N ILE A 146 -5.55 -15.22 -4.82
CA ILE A 146 -5.76 -13.82 -5.18
C ILE A 146 -6.78 -13.72 -6.32
N LYS A 147 -6.57 -14.44 -7.44
CA LYS A 147 -7.51 -14.49 -8.58
C LYS A 147 -8.93 -14.84 -8.13
N ARG A 148 -9.06 -15.88 -7.30
CA ARG A 148 -10.35 -16.33 -6.77
C ARG A 148 -11.03 -15.26 -5.91
N ASN A 149 -10.28 -14.63 -5.01
CA ASN A 149 -10.84 -13.62 -4.10
C ASN A 149 -11.22 -12.34 -4.85
N VAL A 150 -10.40 -11.88 -5.81
CA VAL A 150 -10.71 -10.73 -6.66
C VAL A 150 -12.01 -10.98 -7.44
N ALA A 151 -12.14 -12.15 -8.07
CA ALA A 151 -13.36 -12.54 -8.77
C ALA A 151 -14.58 -12.65 -7.83
N PHE A 152 -14.41 -13.18 -6.62
CA PHE A 152 -15.50 -13.30 -5.65
C PHE A 152 -16.06 -11.94 -5.21
N ASN A 153 -15.19 -10.93 -5.12
CA ASN A 153 -15.54 -9.55 -4.81
C ASN A 153 -16.04 -8.75 -6.03
N GLU A 154 -16.19 -9.40 -7.19
CA GLU A 154 -16.65 -8.78 -8.44
C GLU A 154 -15.76 -7.60 -8.87
N LEU A 155 -14.45 -7.70 -8.61
CA LEU A 155 -13.49 -6.65 -8.96
C LEU A 155 -12.88 -6.88 -10.35
N PRO A 156 -12.59 -5.80 -11.10
CA PRO A 156 -11.99 -5.87 -12.44
C PRO A 156 -10.55 -6.39 -12.38
N LEU A 157 -10.26 -7.50 -13.07
CA LEU A 157 -8.94 -8.15 -13.10
C LEU A 157 -7.87 -7.32 -13.86
N ASP A 158 -8.28 -6.38 -14.70
CA ASP A 158 -7.41 -5.44 -15.39
C ASP A 158 -7.01 -4.25 -14.52
N ARG A 159 -7.66 -4.05 -13.36
CA ARG A 159 -7.28 -3.03 -12.38
C ARG A 159 -6.83 -3.60 -11.04
N VAL A 160 -7.28 -4.78 -10.64
CA VAL A 160 -6.75 -5.53 -9.49
C VAL A 160 -6.05 -6.75 -10.04
N ILE A 161 -4.76 -6.58 -10.35
CA ILE A 161 -4.00 -7.43 -11.27
C ILE A 161 -3.19 -8.45 -10.45
N PRO A 162 -3.54 -9.73 -10.46
CA PRO A 162 -2.76 -10.77 -9.79
C PRO A 162 -1.43 -11.00 -10.51
N ASN A 163 -0.33 -11.11 -9.78
CA ASN A 163 1.00 -11.30 -10.32
C ASN A 163 1.79 -12.38 -9.56
N GLU A 164 2.47 -13.25 -10.29
CA GLU A 164 3.34 -14.31 -9.75
C GLU A 164 4.80 -13.95 -10.00
N ALA A 165 5.48 -13.40 -8.99
CA ALA A 165 6.90 -13.05 -9.09
C ALA A 165 7.54 -12.79 -7.72
N ASP A 166 8.87 -12.81 -7.69
CA ASP A 166 9.62 -12.21 -6.60
C ASP A 166 9.36 -10.68 -6.58
N ALA A 167 9.02 -10.16 -5.40
CA ALA A 167 8.67 -8.74 -5.25
C ALA A 167 9.81 -7.80 -5.63
N THR A 168 11.06 -8.19 -5.37
CA THR A 168 12.27 -7.43 -5.69
C THR A 168 12.45 -7.32 -7.21
N ASP A 169 12.22 -8.42 -7.93
CA ASP A 169 12.27 -8.43 -9.39
C ASP A 169 11.19 -7.52 -10.00
N VAL A 170 9.97 -7.58 -9.46
CA VAL A 170 8.89 -6.67 -9.88
C VAL A 170 9.33 -5.22 -9.68
N MET A 171 9.81 -4.86 -8.50
CA MET A 171 10.24 -3.48 -8.23
C MET A 171 11.40 -3.04 -9.13
N TYR A 172 12.42 -3.88 -9.34
CA TYR A 172 13.53 -3.54 -10.23
C TYR A 172 13.10 -3.34 -11.69
N ASN A 173 12.07 -4.05 -12.14
CA ASN A 173 11.46 -3.88 -13.46
C ASN A 173 10.61 -2.61 -13.59
N HIS A 174 10.15 -2.02 -12.47
CA HIS A 174 9.32 -0.80 -12.43
C HIS A 174 10.10 0.47 -12.03
N ARG A 175 11.43 0.51 -12.21
CA ARG A 175 12.24 1.70 -11.90
C ARG A 175 12.13 2.84 -12.90
N LYS A 176 11.66 2.56 -14.12
CA LYS A 176 11.46 3.60 -15.12
C LYS A 176 10.32 4.53 -14.67
N PRO A 177 10.45 5.86 -14.81
CA PRO A 177 9.44 6.79 -14.29
C PRO A 177 8.00 6.51 -14.74
N VAL A 178 7.82 5.99 -15.95
CA VAL A 178 6.49 5.65 -16.50
C VAL A 178 5.88 4.41 -15.85
N ASP A 179 6.69 3.51 -15.30
CA ASP A 179 6.27 2.23 -14.72
C ASP A 179 6.18 2.29 -13.19
N GLN A 180 6.80 3.30 -12.55
CA GLN A 180 6.83 3.44 -11.09
C GLN A 180 5.44 3.48 -10.44
N PHE A 181 5.36 2.96 -9.22
CA PHE A 181 4.14 2.96 -8.41
C PHE A 181 4.03 4.23 -7.57
N ASP A 182 2.81 4.73 -7.40
CA ASP A 182 2.55 5.87 -6.50
C ASP A 182 2.57 5.45 -5.04
N VAL A 183 2.20 4.20 -4.77
CA VAL A 183 2.19 3.58 -3.46
C VAL A 183 2.81 2.20 -3.53
N ILE A 184 3.71 1.88 -2.61
CA ILE A 184 4.22 0.52 -2.42
C ILE A 184 3.95 0.10 -0.98
N ASP A 185 3.32 -1.06 -0.82
CA ASP A 185 3.08 -1.69 0.48
C ASP A 185 3.98 -2.93 0.65
N LEU A 186 4.84 -2.88 1.65
CA LEU A 186 5.74 -3.94 2.08
C LEU A 186 5.28 -4.47 3.44
N ASP A 187 4.62 -5.62 3.45
CA ASP A 187 4.17 -6.31 4.66
C ASP A 187 4.70 -7.76 4.73
N PRO A 188 6.04 -7.95 4.83
CA PRO A 188 6.61 -9.27 4.90
C PRO A 188 6.55 -9.87 6.30
N TYR A 189 6.69 -11.20 6.33
CA TYR A 189 7.07 -11.87 7.57
C TYR A 189 8.51 -11.58 7.94
N GLY A 190 8.70 -11.11 9.16
CA GLY A 190 9.97 -10.68 9.67
C GLY A 190 10.34 -9.29 9.17
N SER A 191 11.31 -9.20 8.26
CA SER A 191 11.99 -7.95 7.93
C SER A 191 11.66 -7.47 6.53
N ALA A 192 11.44 -6.16 6.39
CA ALA A 192 11.35 -5.52 5.08
C ALA A 192 12.71 -5.16 4.45
N SER A 193 13.82 -5.34 5.18
CA SER A 193 15.17 -4.87 4.80
C SER A 193 15.59 -5.22 3.37
N ILE A 194 15.32 -6.44 2.92
CA ILE A 194 15.73 -6.92 1.58
C ILE A 194 14.97 -6.24 0.43
N PHE A 195 13.79 -5.69 0.71
CA PHE A 195 12.93 -5.06 -0.29
C PHE A 195 13.20 -3.55 -0.42
N LEU A 196 13.79 -2.92 0.62
CA LEU A 196 13.89 -1.46 0.74
C LEU A 196 14.63 -0.81 -0.43
N ASP A 197 15.74 -1.39 -0.87
CA ASP A 197 16.57 -0.84 -1.96
C ASP A 197 15.77 -0.75 -3.28
N SER A 198 15.03 -1.81 -3.61
CA SER A 198 14.20 -1.83 -4.82
C SER A 198 12.96 -0.93 -4.69
N ALA A 199 12.34 -0.87 -3.50
CA ALA A 199 11.16 -0.05 -3.23
C ALA A 199 11.44 1.45 -3.38
N VAL A 200 12.56 1.93 -2.83
CA VAL A 200 12.95 3.35 -2.98
C VAL A 200 13.34 3.72 -4.40
N GLN A 201 13.49 2.77 -5.32
CA GLN A 201 13.75 3.04 -6.75
C GLN A 201 12.47 2.93 -7.60
N SER A 202 11.51 2.10 -7.20
CA SER A 202 10.28 1.82 -7.96
C SER A 202 9.08 2.67 -7.53
N VAL A 203 9.18 3.40 -6.42
CA VAL A 203 8.17 4.38 -6.01
C VAL A 203 8.38 5.73 -6.71
N THR A 204 7.30 6.39 -7.15
CA THR A 204 7.36 7.70 -7.80
C THR A 204 7.94 8.78 -6.88
N ASN A 205 8.39 9.89 -7.44
CA ASN A 205 8.81 11.04 -6.63
C ASN A 205 7.61 11.61 -5.84
N GLY A 206 7.79 11.78 -4.53
CA GLY A 206 6.70 12.09 -3.60
C GLY A 206 5.68 10.96 -3.41
N GLY A 207 5.95 9.74 -3.89
CA GLY A 207 5.10 8.57 -3.65
C GLY A 207 5.18 8.08 -2.21
N LEU A 208 4.27 7.18 -1.85
CA LEU A 208 4.10 6.67 -0.49
C LEU A 208 4.70 5.27 -0.35
N LEU A 209 5.50 5.06 0.69
CA LEU A 209 5.95 3.73 1.12
C LEU A 209 5.23 3.35 2.42
N CYS A 210 4.50 2.25 2.40
CA CYS A 210 3.96 1.59 3.58
C CYS A 210 4.88 0.42 3.91
N VAL A 211 5.51 0.42 5.08
CA VAL A 211 6.51 -0.59 5.46
C VAL A 211 6.17 -1.15 6.83
N THR A 212 5.97 -2.47 6.91
CA THR A 212 5.74 -3.21 8.14
C THR A 212 6.93 -4.14 8.41
N CYS A 213 7.37 -4.23 9.66
CA CYS A 213 8.39 -5.20 10.10
C CYS A 213 7.85 -5.93 11.33
N THR A 214 7.81 -7.26 11.28
CA THR A 214 7.33 -8.12 12.38
C THR A 214 8.50 -8.79 13.12
N ASP A 215 9.76 -8.53 12.76
CA ASP A 215 10.95 -9.08 13.41
C ASP A 215 11.41 -8.28 14.65
N MET A 216 10.46 -7.89 15.50
CA MET A 216 10.75 -7.25 16.79
C MET A 216 11.80 -7.97 17.65
N PRO A 217 11.94 -9.31 17.67
CA PRO A 217 13.07 -9.97 18.34
C PRO A 217 14.46 -9.48 17.88
N VAL A 218 14.63 -9.17 16.60
CA VAL A 218 15.88 -8.63 16.03
C VAL A 218 16.03 -7.16 16.40
N LEU A 219 14.98 -6.36 16.15
CA LEU A 219 14.97 -4.93 16.42
C LEU A 219 15.07 -4.57 17.92
N SER A 220 14.63 -5.46 18.81
CA SER A 220 14.77 -5.33 20.28
C SER A 220 16.11 -5.80 20.83
N GLY A 221 17.02 -6.28 19.97
CA GLY A 221 18.39 -6.64 20.36
C GLY A 221 18.55 -8.01 21.00
N LYS A 222 17.67 -8.98 20.69
CA LYS A 222 17.97 -10.39 20.99
C LYS A 222 19.07 -10.95 20.08
N GLN A 223 19.17 -10.43 18.86
CA GLN A 223 20.15 -10.84 17.84
C GLN A 223 20.79 -9.59 17.20
N PRO A 224 21.74 -8.93 17.90
CA PRO A 224 22.31 -7.65 17.46
C PRO A 224 23.07 -7.76 16.14
N GLU A 225 23.73 -8.89 15.86
CA GLU A 225 24.46 -9.14 14.61
C GLU A 225 23.50 -9.20 13.42
N VAL A 226 22.35 -9.87 13.59
CA VAL A 226 21.30 -9.93 12.58
C VAL A 226 20.71 -8.54 12.34
N CYS A 227 20.48 -7.78 13.41
CA CYS A 227 19.99 -6.42 13.32
C CYS A 227 20.94 -5.50 12.55
N PHE A 228 22.25 -5.60 12.83
CA PHE A 228 23.27 -4.88 12.08
C PHE A 228 23.27 -5.27 10.59
N SER A 229 23.17 -6.56 10.27
CA SER A 229 23.15 -7.02 8.88
C SER A 229 21.93 -6.55 8.08
N ARG A 230 20.75 -6.46 8.71
CA ARG A 230 19.49 -6.10 8.05
C ARG A 230 19.26 -4.60 8.00
N TYR A 231 19.53 -3.91 9.10
CA TYR A 231 19.15 -2.52 9.29
C TYR A 231 20.36 -1.57 9.31
N GLY A 232 21.59 -2.08 9.37
CA GLY A 232 22.81 -1.25 9.45
C GLY A 232 22.98 -0.56 10.81
N ALA A 233 22.27 -1.03 11.83
CA ALA A 233 22.25 -0.43 13.16
C ALA A 233 22.33 -1.49 14.26
N LEU A 234 22.94 -1.13 15.39
CA LEU A 234 23.02 -1.98 16.57
C LEU A 234 21.95 -1.58 17.60
N PRO A 235 21.06 -2.49 17.99
CA PRO A 235 20.03 -2.19 18.99
C PRO A 235 20.64 -2.17 20.39
N ASN A 236 20.23 -1.19 21.20
CA ASN A 236 20.52 -1.14 22.63
C ASN A 236 19.34 -1.65 23.47
N LYS A 237 19.60 -2.45 24.51
CA LYS A 237 18.54 -2.87 25.43
C LYS A 237 18.14 -1.66 26.28
N SER A 238 16.93 -1.16 26.07
CA SER A 238 16.45 0.08 26.68
C SER A 238 14.94 0.06 26.86
N HIS A 239 14.41 0.90 27.75
CA HIS A 239 12.96 1.01 27.99
C HIS A 239 12.19 1.56 26.79
N TYR A 240 12.86 2.25 25.87
CA TYR A 240 12.31 2.85 24.64
C TYR A 240 12.55 1.96 23.40
N LEU A 241 12.57 0.64 23.58
CA LEU A 241 12.93 -0.31 22.51
C LEU A 241 12.06 -0.18 21.24
N HIS A 242 10.77 0.10 21.41
CA HIS A 242 9.83 0.23 20.28
C HIS A 242 10.13 1.46 19.44
N GLU A 243 10.39 2.61 20.08
CA GLU A 243 10.78 3.82 19.37
C GLU A 243 12.15 3.67 18.69
N MET A 244 13.10 3.03 19.38
CA MET A 244 14.43 2.75 18.80
C MET A 244 14.31 1.83 17.57
N ALA A 245 13.48 0.78 17.63
CA ALA A 245 13.19 -0.09 16.50
C ALA A 245 12.67 0.70 15.29
N LEU A 246 11.68 1.58 15.50
CA LEU A 246 11.16 2.46 14.44
C LEU A 246 12.26 3.33 13.84
N ARG A 247 13.10 3.96 14.68
CA ARG A 247 14.21 4.80 14.20
C ARG A 247 15.23 4.01 13.38
N MET A 248 15.51 2.76 13.73
CA MET A 248 16.40 1.88 12.98
C MET A 248 15.81 1.50 11.62
N VAL A 249 14.52 1.17 11.56
CA VAL A 249 13.81 0.91 10.30
C VAL A 249 13.83 2.16 9.42
N LEU A 250 13.49 3.34 9.96
CA LEU A 250 13.54 4.61 9.22
C LEU A 250 14.95 4.93 8.70
N GLN A 251 15.99 4.74 9.52
CA GLN A 251 17.37 4.94 9.10
C GLN A 251 17.79 3.96 7.99
N SER A 252 17.32 2.71 8.03
CA SER A 252 17.59 1.72 6.98
C SER A 252 16.95 2.12 5.64
N ILE A 253 15.71 2.60 5.67
CA ILE A 253 15.01 3.11 4.48
C ILE A 253 15.73 4.36 3.94
N GLU A 254 16.03 5.33 4.81
CA GLU A 254 16.73 6.57 4.46
C GLU A 254 18.12 6.29 3.87
N SER A 255 18.87 5.34 4.44
CA SER A 255 20.19 4.93 3.93
C SER A 255 20.11 4.28 2.55
N SER A 256 19.01 3.60 2.25
CA SER A 256 18.76 3.03 0.92
C SER A 256 18.38 4.14 -0.08
N ALA A 257 17.49 5.06 0.32
CA ALA A 257 17.06 6.18 -0.51
C ALA A 257 18.21 7.12 -0.89
N ASN A 258 19.10 7.43 0.06
CA ASN A 258 20.21 8.36 -0.14
C ASN A 258 21.19 7.94 -1.24
N ARG A 259 21.32 6.64 -1.53
CA ARG A 259 22.15 6.11 -2.64
C ARG A 259 21.66 6.59 -4.01
N TYR A 260 20.41 7.02 -4.10
CA TYR A 260 19.74 7.43 -5.33
C TYR A 260 19.36 8.93 -5.32
N SER A 261 20.00 9.73 -4.47
CA SER A 261 19.67 11.16 -4.30
C SER A 261 18.20 11.40 -3.90
N ARG A 262 17.64 10.49 -3.11
CA ARG A 262 16.31 10.58 -2.52
C ARG A 262 16.43 10.61 -1.00
N HIS A 263 15.44 11.19 -0.33
CA HIS A 263 15.29 11.11 1.12
C HIS A 263 13.85 10.73 1.45
N ILE A 264 13.62 10.22 2.65
CA ILE A 264 12.27 9.96 3.16
C ILE A 264 11.81 11.08 4.08
N VAL A 265 10.50 11.27 4.14
CA VAL A 265 9.85 12.10 5.14
C VAL A 265 8.88 11.19 5.90
N PRO A 266 9.16 10.86 7.18
CA PRO A 266 8.25 10.04 7.96
C PRO A 266 6.91 10.76 8.16
N ILE A 267 5.81 10.16 7.70
CA ILE A 267 4.45 10.71 7.85
C ILE A 267 3.77 10.16 9.11
N ALA A 268 3.88 8.85 9.32
CA ALA A 268 3.41 8.15 10.50
C ALA A 268 4.36 6.99 10.82
N SER A 269 4.58 6.70 12.10
CA SER A 269 5.38 5.56 12.56
C SER A 269 4.82 5.09 13.90
N CYS A 270 4.44 3.82 13.98
CA CYS A 270 3.79 3.25 15.15
C CYS A 270 4.36 1.85 15.42
N SER A 271 4.48 1.48 16.69
CA SER A 271 4.63 0.08 17.08
C SER A 271 3.31 -0.36 17.69
N ILE A 272 2.73 -1.41 17.15
CA ILE A 272 1.41 -1.91 17.52
C ILE A 272 1.52 -3.42 17.69
N ASP A 273 1.14 -3.90 18.87
CA ASP A 273 1.26 -5.31 19.25
C ASP A 273 2.69 -5.85 19.07
N PHE A 274 2.95 -6.56 17.96
CA PHE A 274 4.22 -7.22 17.67
C PHE A 274 4.94 -6.67 16.42
N TYR A 275 4.42 -5.61 15.82
CA TYR A 275 4.95 -4.98 14.60
C TYR A 275 5.12 -3.46 14.73
#